data_AF-A0A8S8XUR0-F1
#
_entry.id   AF-A0A8S8XUR0-F1
#
_cell.length_a   1.000
_cell.length_b   1.000
_cell.length_c   1.000
_cell.angle_alpha   90.00
_cell.angle_beta   90.00
_cell.angle_gamma   90.00
#
_symmetry.space_group_name_H-M   'P 1'
#
loop_
_entity.id
_entity.type
_entity.pdbx_description
1 polymer ?
#
loop_
_entity_poly.entity_id
_entity_poly.type
_entity_poly.pdbx_seq_one_letter_code
_entity_poly.pdbx_strand_id
1 'polypeptide(L)'
;MIRYEIEKMIFNEGLKVEDIPQTWNKMMKDWFGIEVPNDSLGCLQDIHWSMGAFGYFPTYTLGNLYAAQLLQTMSEELGDIDEIIKSGDWSSMLDWLREKSIKRAQL
;
A
#
# COMPACT_ATOMS: atom_id res chain seq x y z
N MET A 1 6.06 -3.40 -2.21
CA MET A 1 7.30 -4.18 -1.99
C MET A 1 8.39 -3.86 -3.02
N ILE A 2 8.26 -4.19 -4.32
CA ILE A 2 9.32 -3.89 -5.32
C ILE A 2 9.79 -2.44 -5.28
N ARG A 3 8.86 -1.49 -5.30
CA ARG A 3 9.18 -0.06 -5.30
C ARG A 3 10.00 0.34 -4.07
N TYR A 4 9.63 -0.15 -2.89
CA TYR A 4 10.39 0.09 -1.66
C TYR A 4 11.81 -0.50 -1.71
N GLU A 5 11.98 -1.72 -2.24
CA GLU A 5 13.31 -2.31 -2.39
C GLU A 5 14.17 -1.50 -3.35
N ILE A 6 13.62 -1.09 -4.49
CA ILE A 6 14.35 -0.25 -5.45
C ILE A 6 14.72 1.10 -4.81
N GLU A 7 13.83 1.71 -4.03
CA GLU A 7 14.15 2.93 -3.29
C GLU A 7 15.31 2.72 -2.31
N LYS A 8 15.30 1.64 -1.53
CA LYS A 8 16.46 1.29 -0.68
C LYS A 8 17.74 1.12 -1.49
N MET A 9 17.67 0.44 -2.64
CA MET A 9 18.83 0.24 -3.49
C MET A 9 19.38 1.58 -4.01
N ILE A 10 18.51 2.52 -4.39
CA ILE A 10 18.90 3.87 -4.82
C ILE A 10 19.64 4.60 -3.69
N PHE A 11 19.04 4.64 -2.49
CA PHE A 11 19.55 5.49 -1.41
C PHE A 11 20.67 4.87 -0.58
N ASN A 12 20.68 3.55 -0.41
CA ASN A 12 21.57 2.85 0.52
C ASN A 12 22.61 1.96 -0.19
N GLU A 13 22.36 1.56 -1.43
CA GLU A 13 23.18 0.58 -2.15
C GLU A 13 23.79 1.13 -3.45
N GLY A 14 23.49 2.38 -3.79
CA GLY A 14 24.08 3.08 -4.93
C GLY A 14 23.55 2.65 -6.29
N LEU A 15 22.33 2.13 -6.38
CA LEU A 15 21.68 1.82 -7.66
C LEU A 15 21.57 3.09 -8.51
N LYS A 16 22.13 3.03 -9.73
CA LYS A 16 22.06 4.15 -10.66
C LYS A 16 20.71 4.20 -11.34
N VAL A 17 20.29 5.41 -11.70
CA VAL A 17 19.02 5.65 -12.41
C VAL A 17 18.92 4.87 -13.72
N GLU A 18 20.03 4.78 -14.46
CA GLU A 18 20.12 4.04 -15.73
C GLU A 18 19.87 2.53 -15.59
N ASP A 19 20.09 1.97 -14.40
CA ASP A 19 19.93 0.54 -14.11
C ASP A 19 18.54 0.18 -13.56
N ILE A 20 17.68 1.18 -13.27
CA ILE A 20 16.34 0.97 -12.72
C ILE A 20 15.47 0.10 -13.63
N PRO A 21 15.38 0.32 -14.96
CA PRO A 21 14.53 -0.50 -15.82
C PRO A 21 14.90 -2.00 -15.79
N GLN A 22 16.20 -2.30 -15.88
CA GLN A 22 16.66 -3.69 -15.82
C GLN A 22 16.42 -4.32 -14.45
N THR A 23 16.69 -3.58 -13.37
CA THR A 23 16.46 -4.04 -11.99
C THR A 23 14.99 -4.35 -11.76
N TRP A 24 14.11 -3.44 -12.18
CA TRP A 24 12.66 -3.62 -12.10
C TRP A 24 12.21 -4.88 -12.83
N ASN A 25 12.61 -5.04 -14.09
CA ASN A 25 12.20 -6.17 -14.93
C ASN A 25 12.67 -7.50 -14.35
N LYS A 26 13.90 -7.53 -13.80
CA LYS A 26 14.43 -8.70 -13.10
C LYS A 26 13.58 -9.04 -11.86
N MET A 27 13.28 -8.06 -11.01
CA MET A 27 12.47 -8.29 -9.81
C MET A 27 11.04 -8.72 -10.15
N MET A 28 10.41 -8.14 -11.18
CA MET A 28 9.09 -8.55 -11.65
C MET A 28 9.07 -10.02 -12.09
N LYS A 29 10.09 -10.45 -12.83
CA LYS A 29 10.22 -11.85 -13.25
C LYS A 29 10.52 -12.78 -12.07
N ASP A 30 11.47 -12.43 -11.22
CA ASP A 30 11.90 -13.27 -10.10
C ASP A 30 10.81 -13.44 -9.04
N TRP A 31 10.06 -12.38 -8.74
CA TRP A 31 9.09 -12.38 -7.64
C TRP A 31 7.69 -12.78 -8.09
N PHE A 32 7.31 -12.41 -9.30
CA PHE A 32 5.93 -12.57 -9.79
C PHE A 32 5.84 -13.42 -11.06
N GLY A 33 6.96 -13.82 -11.66
CA GLY A 33 6.97 -14.57 -12.93
C GLY A 33 6.50 -13.75 -14.13
N ILE A 34 6.45 -12.42 -14.01
CA ILE A 34 5.90 -11.53 -15.04
C ILE A 34 7.03 -10.95 -15.89
N GLU A 35 6.92 -11.08 -17.21
CA GLU A 35 7.77 -10.38 -18.17
C GLU A 35 7.20 -8.99 -18.47
N VAL A 36 8.03 -7.97 -18.29
CA VAL A 36 7.65 -6.57 -18.54
C VAL A 36 7.87 -6.25 -20.02
N PRO A 37 6.82 -5.87 -20.77
CA PRO A 37 6.93 -5.71 -22.22
C PRO A 37 7.65 -4.42 -22.66
N ASN A 38 7.66 -3.38 -21.82
CA ASN A 38 8.34 -2.10 -22.04
C ASN A 38 8.31 -1.27 -20.75
N ASP A 39 9.09 -0.19 -20.70
CA ASP A 39 9.27 0.62 -19.48
C ASP A 39 8.00 1.37 -19.06
N SER A 40 7.09 1.71 -19.99
CA SER A 40 5.81 2.36 -19.64
C SER A 40 4.86 1.43 -18.88
N LEU A 41 4.97 0.13 -19.12
CA LEU A 41 4.32 -0.93 -18.33
C LEU A 41 5.26 -1.50 -17.24
N GLY A 42 6.44 -0.91 -17.08
CA GLY A 42 7.51 -1.28 -16.16
C GLY A 42 7.73 -0.21 -15.10
N CYS A 43 8.99 0.21 -14.93
CA CYS A 43 9.37 1.19 -13.91
C CYS A 43 8.73 2.58 -14.08
N LEU A 44 8.18 2.91 -15.26
CA LEU A 44 7.52 4.19 -15.54
C LEU A 44 6.00 4.15 -15.37
N GLN A 45 5.43 3.04 -14.87
CA GLN A 45 3.98 2.89 -14.71
C GLN A 45 3.36 3.87 -13.69
N ASP A 46 4.18 4.42 -12.78
CA ASP A 46 3.74 5.33 -11.73
C ASP A 46 4.46 6.69 -11.79
N ILE A 47 3.74 7.72 -11.36
CA ILE A 47 4.24 9.11 -11.35
C ILE A 47 5.09 9.45 -10.13
N HIS A 48 5.05 8.67 -9.05
CA HIS A 48 5.57 9.05 -7.73
C HIS A 48 7.05 9.45 -7.74
N TRP A 49 7.91 8.68 -8.41
CA TRP A 49 9.33 9.00 -8.49
C TRP A 49 9.60 10.28 -9.28
N SER A 50 8.84 10.55 -10.34
CA SER A 50 8.93 11.81 -11.09
C SER A 50 8.49 13.03 -10.26
N MET A 51 7.61 12.81 -9.28
CA MET A 51 7.17 13.82 -8.32
C MET A 51 8.08 13.92 -7.08
N GLY A 52 9.15 13.12 -7.00
CA GLY A 52 10.03 13.07 -5.83
C GLY A 52 9.42 12.40 -4.59
N ALA A 53 8.30 11.70 -4.72
CA ALA A 53 7.58 11.04 -3.61
C ALA A 53 8.23 9.70 -3.20
N PHE A 54 9.50 9.73 -2.83
CA PHE A 54 10.23 8.59 -2.30
C PHE A 54 9.80 8.25 -0.87
N GLY A 55 9.75 6.96 -0.52
CA GLY A 55 9.22 6.49 0.76
C GLY A 55 7.70 6.51 0.85
N TYR A 56 7.00 6.88 -0.23
CA TYR A 56 5.54 6.95 -0.26
C TYR A 56 4.90 5.56 -0.42
N PHE A 57 5.45 4.68 -1.26
CA PHE A 57 4.84 3.38 -1.54
C PHE A 57 4.59 2.47 -0.33
N PRO A 58 5.47 2.42 0.69
CA PRO A 58 5.20 1.69 1.93
C PRO A 58 3.88 2.08 2.61
N THR A 59 3.41 3.32 2.46
CA THR A 59 2.17 3.82 3.10
C THR A 59 0.93 3.08 2.62
N TYR A 60 0.86 2.67 1.35
CA TYR A 60 -0.25 1.84 0.84
C TYR A 60 -0.30 0.48 1.56
N THR A 61 0.86 -0.13 1.81
CA THR A 61 0.91 -1.43 2.51
C THR A 61 0.55 -1.25 3.97
N LEU A 62 1.04 -0.19 4.63
CA LEU A 62 0.65 0.14 6.00
C LEU A 62 -0.86 0.38 6.11
N GLY A 63 -1.48 1.07 5.14
CA GLY A 63 -2.93 1.26 5.08
C GLY A 63 -3.70 -0.07 5.09
N ASN A 64 -3.26 -1.06 4.30
CA ASN A 64 -3.86 -2.41 4.31
C ASN A 64 -3.70 -3.12 5.66
N LEU A 65 -2.53 -3.02 6.29
CA LEU A 65 -2.28 -3.62 7.60
C LEU A 65 -3.16 -2.98 8.68
N TYR A 66 -3.26 -1.65 8.68
CA TYR A 66 -4.14 -0.92 9.61
C TYR A 66 -5.61 -1.25 9.35
N ALA A 67 -6.04 -1.36 8.10
CA ALA A 67 -7.41 -1.75 7.77
C ALA A 67 -7.76 -3.14 8.33
N ALA A 68 -6.85 -4.11 8.19
CA ALA A 68 -7.04 -5.46 8.74
C ALA A 68 -7.12 -5.44 10.28
N GLN A 69 -6.23 -4.70 10.94
CA GLN A 69 -6.24 -4.54 12.40
C GLN A 69 -7.53 -3.88 12.90
N LEU A 70 -7.94 -2.79 12.25
CA LEU A 70 -9.18 -2.09 12.59
C LEU A 70 -10.40 -2.97 12.38
N LEU A 71 -10.46 -3.73 11.27
CA LEU A 71 -11.56 -4.65 10.99
C LEU A 71 -11.65 -5.76 12.04
N GLN A 72 -10.51 -6.31 12.46
CA GLN A 72 -10.47 -7.31 13.52
C GLN A 72 -11.04 -6.75 14.83
N THR A 73 -10.54 -5.60 15.31
CA THR A 73 -11.05 -4.99 16.54
C THR A 73 -12.52 -4.59 16.40
N MET A 74 -12.95 -4.11 15.24
CA MET A 74 -14.35 -3.77 14.99
C MET A 74 -15.24 -5.03 15.10
N SER A 75 -14.81 -6.18 14.59
CA SER A 75 -15.56 -7.43 14.72
C SER A 75 -15.68 -7.91 16.17
N GLU A 76 -14.65 -7.68 16.98
CA GLU A 76 -14.66 -8.00 18.41
C GLU A 76 -15.62 -7.10 19.20
N GLU A 77 -15.76 -5.82 18.80
CA GLU A 77 -16.59 -4.83 19.50
C GLU A 77 -18.04 -4.73 18.99
N LEU A 78 -18.27 -4.89 17.68
CA LEU A 78 -19.59 -4.74 17.04
C LEU A 78 -20.27 -6.07 16.67
N GLY A 79 -19.54 -7.19 16.70
CA GLY A 79 -20.04 -8.50 16.29
C GLY A 79 -19.82 -8.79 14.81
N ASP A 80 -20.78 -9.50 14.18
CA ASP A 80 -20.63 -9.98 12.80
C ASP A 80 -20.68 -8.83 11.77
N ILE A 81 -19.51 -8.47 11.26
CA ILE A 81 -19.35 -7.38 10.29
C ILE A 81 -19.99 -7.74 8.94
N ASP A 82 -19.99 -9.01 8.54
CA ASP A 82 -20.56 -9.41 7.25
C ASP A 82 -22.08 -9.22 7.24
N GLU A 83 -22.75 -9.48 8.37
CA GLU A 83 -24.17 -9.21 8.51
C GLU A 83 -24.48 -7.71 8.48
N ILE A 84 -23.65 -6.88 9.11
CA ILE A 84 -23.79 -5.41 9.03
C ILE A 84 -23.64 -4.94 7.58
N ILE A 85 -22.63 -5.43 6.85
CA ILE A 85 -22.41 -5.08 5.45
C ILE A 85 -23.62 -5.50 4.59
N LYS A 86 -24.10 -6.75 4.74
CA LYS A 86 -25.25 -7.29 3.99
C LYS A 86 -26.54 -6.52 4.26
N SER A 87 -26.71 -5.98 5.47
CA SER A 87 -27.89 -5.19 5.83
C SER A 87 -28.04 -3.90 5.01
N GLY A 88 -26.91 -3.36 4.50
CA GLY A 88 -26.86 -2.07 3.82
C GLY A 88 -26.86 -0.85 4.76
N ASP A 89 -27.04 -1.04 6.07
CA ASP A 89 -26.90 0.01 7.07
C ASP A 89 -25.52 -0.05 7.75
N TRP A 90 -24.63 0.86 7.35
CA TRP A 90 -23.23 0.86 7.79
C TRP A 90 -22.98 1.92 8.89
N SER A 91 -24.04 2.48 9.45
CA SER A 91 -23.97 3.56 10.44
C SER A 91 -23.12 3.19 11.67
N SER A 92 -23.31 1.98 12.20
CA SER A 92 -22.55 1.45 13.34
C SER A 92 -21.04 1.38 13.07
N MET A 93 -20.64 0.91 11.90
CA MET A 93 -19.23 0.84 11.48
C MET A 93 -18.62 2.24 11.33
N LEU A 94 -19.36 3.16 10.70
CA LEU A 94 -18.89 4.53 10.48
C LEU A 94 -18.72 5.29 11.81
N ASP A 95 -19.68 5.16 12.73
CA ASP A 95 -19.63 5.82 14.02
C ASP A 95 -18.50 5.25 14.89
N TRP A 96 -18.28 3.93 14.86
CA TRP A 96 -17.14 3.30 15.51
C TRP A 96 -15.80 3.83 14.98
N LEU A 97 -15.64 3.93 13.65
CA LEU A 97 -14.44 4.49 13.03
C LEU A 97 -14.22 5.94 13.46
N ARG A 98 -15.26 6.76 13.49
CA ARG A 98 -15.18 8.17 13.95
C ARG A 98 -14.71 8.28 15.40
N GLU A 99 -15.21 7.44 16.27
CA GLU A 99 -14.83 7.41 17.68
C GLU A 99 -13.36 7.01 17.85
N LYS A 100 -12.93 5.93 17.19
CA LYS A 100 -11.62 5.31 17.43
C LYS A 100 -10.47 5.99 16.68
N SER A 101 -10.72 6.55 15.50
CA SER A 101 -9.67 7.12 14.63
C SER A 101 -9.71 8.64 14.57
N ILE A 102 -10.86 9.24 14.22
CA ILE A 102 -10.95 10.67 13.87
C ILE A 102 -10.78 11.56 15.11
N LYS A 103 -11.33 11.17 16.27
CA LYS A 103 -11.18 11.94 17.52
C LYS A 103 -9.78 11.86 18.13
N ARG A 104 -9.01 10.80 17.83
CA ARG A 104 -7.64 10.62 18.37
C ARG A 104 -6.56 11.28 17.51
N ALA A 105 -6.84 11.55 16.25
CA ALA A 105 -5.91 12.23 15.33
C ALA A 105 -5.85 13.77 15.52
N GLN A 106 -6.67 14.33 16.41
CA GLN A 106 -6.72 15.77 16.73
C GLN A 106 -5.98 16.15 18.03
N LEU A 107 -5.20 15.25 18.59
CA LEU A 107 -4.28 15.48 19.72
C LEU A 107 -2.84 15.32 19.25
#